data_AF-A0A0M2TZ83-F1
#
_entry.id   AF-A0A0M2TZ83-F1
#
_cell.length_a   1.000
_cell.length_b   1.000
_cell.length_c   1.000
_cell.angle_alpha   90.00
_cell.angle_beta   90.00
_cell.angle_gamma   90.00
#
_symmetry.space_group_name_H-M   'P 1'
#
loop_
_entity.id
_entity.type
_entity.pdbx_description
1 polymer ?
#
loop_
_entity_poly.entity_id
_entity_poly.type
_entity_poly.pdbx_seq_one_letter_code
_entity_poly.pdbx_strand_id
1 'polypeptide(L)'
;MEDLRFLTMLHKALKDEKMAAEYYEHLMKMAPHECKPHIKHMMEDEQKHYEMLSHMYHMLTGMRPMIDGHHPEMPASFHEGLHEAFMDQMEAVEHYRTMYLMTYNMKLRDMIFEIMTDEMEHGMRLNFCCCMMMMKKPEMPPPMPPMPPMPPPPMPPMPPMPPMPPPPFPKPPKG
;
A
#
# COMPACT_ATOMS: atom_id res chain seq x y z
N MET A 1 37.91 11.89 -12.02
CA MET A 1 37.77 10.52 -11.48
C MET A 1 36.70 10.63 -10.40
N GLU A 2 35.58 9.94 -10.55
CA GLU A 2 34.48 10.03 -9.57
C GLU A 2 34.91 9.51 -8.20
N ASP A 3 34.27 10.03 -7.14
CA ASP A 3 34.55 9.70 -5.74
C ASP A 3 34.39 8.18 -5.50
N LEU A 4 35.26 7.56 -4.69
CA LEU A 4 35.13 6.16 -4.27
C LEU A 4 33.74 5.88 -3.68
N ARG A 5 33.15 6.86 -3.00
CA ARG A 5 31.77 6.79 -2.50
C ARG A 5 30.75 6.62 -3.62
N PHE A 6 30.92 7.31 -4.76
CA PHE A 6 30.02 7.19 -5.90
C PHE A 6 30.05 5.77 -6.47
N LEU A 7 31.25 5.19 -6.63
CA LEU A 7 31.39 3.82 -7.11
C LEU A 7 30.78 2.78 -6.15
N THR A 8 30.91 2.99 -4.84
CA THR A 8 30.24 2.14 -3.85
C THR A 8 28.71 2.22 -3.97
N MET A 9 28.16 3.43 -4.12
CA MET A 9 26.71 3.62 -4.30
C MET A 9 26.20 3.03 -5.61
N LEU A 10 26.98 3.16 -6.68
CA LEU A 10 26.67 2.55 -7.97
C LEU A 10 26.69 1.02 -7.90
N HIS A 11 27.65 0.44 -7.18
CA HIS A 11 27.72 -1.02 -7.00
C HIS A 11 26.54 -1.54 -6.17
N LYS A 12 26.12 -0.80 -5.13
CA LYS A 12 24.88 -1.08 -4.40
C LYS A 12 23.67 -1.04 -5.32
N ALA A 13 23.48 0.05 -6.07
CA ALA A 13 22.36 0.20 -7.01
C ALA A 13 22.29 -0.95 -8.02
N LEU A 14 23.42 -1.37 -8.61
CA LEU A 14 23.48 -2.52 -9.51
C LEU A 14 22.98 -3.82 -8.88
N LYS A 15 23.27 -4.04 -7.60
CA LYS A 15 22.79 -5.22 -6.89
C LYS A 15 21.29 -5.12 -6.65
N ASP A 16 20.84 -3.96 -6.19
CA ASP A 16 19.44 -3.71 -5.85
C ASP A 16 18.55 -3.84 -7.08
N GLU A 17 18.91 -3.24 -8.22
CA GLU A 17 18.12 -3.34 -9.48
C GLU A 17 17.98 -4.77 -9.97
N LYS A 18 19.07 -5.54 -9.90
CA LYS A 18 19.04 -6.95 -10.28
C LYS A 18 18.09 -7.74 -9.38
N MET A 19 18.13 -7.47 -8.08
CA MET A 19 17.25 -8.10 -7.10
C MET A 19 15.79 -7.66 -7.29
N ALA A 20 15.53 -6.38 -7.56
CA ALA A 20 14.20 -5.84 -7.79
C ALA A 20 13.54 -6.45 -9.03
N ALA A 21 14.27 -6.63 -10.13
CA ALA A 21 13.77 -7.32 -11.32
C ALA A 21 13.31 -8.76 -11.01
N GLU A 22 14.10 -9.52 -10.25
CA GLU A 22 13.76 -10.88 -9.81
C GLU A 22 12.56 -10.88 -8.85
N TYR A 23 12.49 -9.90 -7.95
CA TYR A 23 11.39 -9.72 -7.00
C TYR A 23 10.07 -9.45 -7.72
N TYR A 24 10.04 -8.52 -8.68
CA TYR A 24 8.82 -8.20 -9.42
C TYR A 24 8.36 -9.32 -10.36
N GLU A 25 9.29 -10.11 -10.92
CA GLU A 25 8.92 -11.33 -11.64
C GLU A 25 8.11 -12.28 -10.74
N HIS A 26 8.52 -12.43 -9.47
CA HIS A 26 7.80 -13.23 -8.50
C HIS A 26 6.47 -12.57 -8.08
N LEU A 27 6.50 -11.28 -7.75
CA LEU A 27 5.33 -10.52 -7.32
C LEU A 27 4.22 -10.51 -8.38
N MET A 28 4.58 -10.48 -9.67
CA MET A 28 3.65 -10.56 -10.81
C MET A 28 2.82 -11.86 -10.80
N LYS A 29 3.38 -12.97 -10.29
CA LYS A 29 2.67 -14.27 -10.19
C LYS A 29 1.54 -14.22 -9.15
N MET A 30 1.69 -13.36 -8.13
CA MET A 30 0.71 -13.18 -7.06
C MET A 30 -0.23 -11.99 -7.30
N ALA A 31 0.10 -11.11 -8.24
CA ALA A 31 -0.61 -9.86 -8.49
C ALA A 31 -2.06 -10.07 -8.97
N PRO A 32 -3.04 -9.31 -8.43
CA PRO A 32 -4.37 -9.18 -8.99
C PRO A 32 -4.33 -8.69 -10.44
N HIS A 33 -5.37 -8.99 -11.22
CA HIS A 33 -5.43 -8.66 -12.65
C HIS A 33 -5.16 -7.18 -12.94
N GLU A 34 -5.70 -6.28 -12.12
CA GLU A 34 -5.58 -4.83 -12.27
C GLU A 34 -4.15 -4.33 -11.97
N CYS A 35 -3.41 -5.05 -11.14
CA CYS A 35 -2.04 -4.69 -10.74
C CYS A 35 -0.99 -5.24 -11.71
N LYS A 36 -1.27 -6.33 -12.43
CA LYS A 36 -0.30 -7.01 -13.31
C LYS A 36 0.39 -6.09 -14.33
N PRO A 37 -0.30 -5.19 -15.05
CA PRO A 37 0.36 -4.28 -15.99
C PRO A 37 1.36 -3.35 -15.31
N HIS A 38 1.07 -2.93 -14.08
CA HIS A 38 1.94 -2.04 -13.31
C HIS A 38 3.18 -2.78 -12.81
N ILE A 39 3.02 -3.96 -12.22
CA ILE A 39 4.15 -4.77 -11.75
C ILE A 39 5.04 -5.21 -12.92
N LYS A 40 4.44 -5.57 -14.06
CA LYS A 40 5.19 -5.91 -15.27
C LYS A 40 6.05 -4.73 -15.75
N HIS A 41 5.48 -3.53 -15.80
CA HIS A 41 6.20 -2.33 -16.22
C HIS A 41 7.40 -2.05 -15.32
N MET A 42 7.20 -2.08 -14.00
CA MET A 42 8.27 -1.91 -13.03
C MET A 42 9.39 -2.93 -13.24
N MET A 43 9.04 -4.21 -13.41
CA MET A 43 10.03 -5.27 -13.71
C MET A 43 10.85 -4.99 -14.98
N GLU A 44 10.23 -4.47 -16.04
CA GLU A 44 10.91 -4.11 -17.28
C GLU A 44 11.84 -2.89 -17.07
N ASP A 45 11.42 -1.93 -16.26
CA ASP A 45 12.24 -0.77 -15.89
C ASP A 45 13.45 -1.17 -15.03
N GLU A 46 13.32 -2.07 -14.04
CA GLU A 46 14.48 -2.49 -13.24
C GLU A 46 15.53 -3.24 -14.08
N GLN A 47 15.09 -4.01 -15.08
CA GLN A 47 16.00 -4.63 -16.04
C GLN A 47 16.77 -3.58 -16.86
N LYS A 48 16.05 -2.56 -17.36
CA LYS A 48 16.63 -1.42 -18.06
C LYS A 48 17.59 -0.65 -17.15
N HIS A 49 17.23 -0.38 -15.90
CA HIS A 49 18.05 0.34 -14.94
C HIS A 49 19.35 -0.41 -14.64
N TYR A 50 19.28 -1.73 -14.45
CA TYR A 50 20.46 -2.57 -14.30
C TYR A 50 21.42 -2.44 -15.50
N GLU A 51 20.90 -2.44 -16.73
CA GLU A 51 21.70 -2.26 -17.94
C GLU A 51 22.33 -0.85 -18.01
N MET A 52 21.56 0.20 -17.69
CA MET A 52 22.03 1.59 -17.63
C MET A 52 23.15 1.77 -16.61
N LEU A 53 22.97 1.23 -15.40
CA LEU A 53 23.98 1.26 -14.34
C LEU A 53 25.19 0.43 -14.70
N SER A 54 25.02 -0.69 -15.42
CA SER A 54 26.13 -1.51 -15.90
C SER A 54 26.97 -0.76 -16.93
N HIS A 55 26.31 -0.02 -17.83
CA HIS A 55 26.98 0.88 -18.77
C HIS A 55 27.71 2.01 -18.04
N MET A 56 27.06 2.63 -17.04
CA MET A 56 27.67 3.66 -16.19
C MET A 56 28.94 3.15 -15.48
N TYR A 57 28.87 1.97 -14.88
CA TYR A 57 30.02 1.35 -14.20
C TYR A 57 31.16 1.10 -15.17
N HIS A 58 30.84 0.60 -16.37
CA HIS A 58 31.84 0.40 -17.42
C HIS A 58 32.48 1.71 -17.91
N MET A 59 31.69 2.77 -18.08
CA MET A 59 32.22 4.08 -18.45
C MET A 59 33.22 4.62 -17.41
N LEU A 60 32.97 4.34 -16.12
CA LEU A 60 33.79 4.86 -15.02
C LEU A 60 35.05 4.01 -14.74
N THR A 61 34.97 2.70 -14.94
CA THR A 61 36.00 1.75 -14.50
C THR A 61 36.70 1.04 -15.66
N GLY A 62 36.12 1.03 -16.86
CA GLY A 62 36.53 0.19 -17.98
C GLY A 62 36.22 -1.30 -17.81
N MET A 63 35.62 -1.71 -16.69
CA MET A 63 35.32 -3.10 -16.35
C MET A 63 33.82 -3.39 -16.42
N ARG A 64 33.43 -4.66 -16.50
CA ARG A 64 32.03 -5.05 -16.28
C ARG A 64 31.77 -5.19 -14.78
N PRO A 65 30.60 -4.81 -14.28
CA PRO A 65 30.26 -5.01 -12.88
C PRO A 65 30.19 -6.52 -12.58
N MET A 66 30.77 -6.91 -11.45
CA MET A 66 30.61 -8.25 -10.90
C MET A 66 29.56 -8.15 -9.79
N ILE A 67 28.42 -8.82 -9.99
CA ILE A 67 27.32 -8.86 -9.03
C ILE A 67 27.15 -10.29 -8.57
N ASP A 68 27.26 -10.47 -7.27
CA ASP A 68 27.19 -11.77 -6.61
C ASP A 68 25.78 -12.37 -6.76
N GLY A 69 25.68 -13.70 -6.74
CA GLY A 69 24.43 -14.45 -6.97
C GLY A 69 23.44 -14.44 -5.81
N HIS A 70 23.24 -13.28 -5.17
CA HIS A 70 22.24 -13.12 -4.12
C HIS A 70 20.87 -12.91 -4.76
N HIS A 71 19.89 -13.68 -4.28
CA HIS A 71 18.49 -13.56 -4.65
C HIS A 71 17.73 -12.80 -3.55
N PRO A 72 16.63 -12.10 -3.88
CA PRO A 72 15.83 -11.42 -2.88
C PRO A 72 15.06 -12.42 -2.02
N GLU A 73 14.74 -12.03 -0.80
CA GLU A 73 13.73 -12.73 -0.02
C GLU A 73 12.36 -12.47 -0.66
N MET A 74 11.57 -13.53 -0.86
CA MET A 74 10.27 -13.43 -1.53
C MET A 74 9.16 -13.25 -0.49
N PRO A 75 8.20 -12.34 -0.74
CA PRO A 75 7.15 -12.04 0.21
C PRO A 75 6.16 -13.23 0.28
N ALA A 76 5.55 -13.46 1.44
CA ALA A 76 4.59 -14.55 1.59
C ALA A 76 3.23 -14.23 0.94
N SER A 77 2.96 -12.94 0.67
CA SER A 77 1.74 -12.50 -0.01
C SER A 77 1.98 -11.27 -0.87
N PHE A 78 1.08 -11.04 -1.84
CA PHE A 78 1.13 -9.82 -2.66
C PHE A 78 0.98 -8.53 -1.83
N HIS A 79 0.19 -8.56 -0.75
CA HIS A 79 0.02 -7.39 0.12
C HIS A 79 1.31 -7.02 0.87
N GLU A 80 1.96 -8.02 1.47
CA GLU A 80 3.27 -7.85 2.10
C GLU A 80 4.29 -7.33 1.09
N GLY A 81 4.33 -7.95 -0.10
CA GLY A 81 5.27 -7.54 -1.13
C GLY A 81 5.03 -6.15 -1.70
N LEU A 82 3.79 -5.67 -1.74
CA LEU A 82 3.52 -4.27 -2.09
C LEU A 82 4.08 -3.30 -1.05
N HIS A 83 3.98 -3.63 0.24
CA HIS A 83 4.46 -2.77 1.30
C HIS A 83 5.99 -2.70 1.32
N GLU A 84 6.66 -3.85 1.21
CA GLU A 84 8.13 -3.93 1.09
C GLU A 84 8.61 -3.16 -0.13
N ALA A 85 8.08 -3.49 -1.31
CA ALA A 85 8.44 -2.79 -2.55
C ALA A 85 8.21 -1.28 -2.44
N PHE A 86 7.16 -0.81 -1.78
CA PHE A 86 6.92 0.62 -1.64
C PHE A 86 8.00 1.31 -0.80
N MET A 87 8.46 0.68 0.27
CA MET A 87 9.55 1.23 1.08
C MET A 87 10.87 1.22 0.31
N ASP A 88 11.17 0.14 -0.42
CA ASP A 88 12.37 0.04 -1.24
C ASP A 88 12.41 1.14 -2.31
N GLN A 89 11.27 1.41 -2.95
CA GLN A 89 11.13 2.47 -3.94
C GLN A 89 11.38 3.87 -3.35
N MET A 90 10.89 4.12 -2.13
CA MET A 90 11.18 5.38 -1.44
C MET A 90 12.68 5.52 -1.12
N GLU A 91 13.34 4.45 -0.67
CA GLU A 91 14.78 4.44 -0.41
C GLU A 91 15.60 4.62 -1.70
N ALA A 92 15.19 3.98 -2.81
CA ALA A 92 15.82 4.11 -4.12
C ALA A 92 15.81 5.56 -4.62
N VAL A 93 14.68 6.26 -4.49
CA VAL A 93 14.59 7.69 -4.84
C VAL A 93 15.60 8.53 -4.04
N GLU A 94 15.78 8.27 -2.74
CA GLU A 94 16.77 9.00 -1.94
C GLU A 94 18.21 8.67 -2.32
N HIS A 95 18.47 7.39 -2.63
CA HIS A 95 19.77 6.90 -3.07
C HIS A 95 20.18 7.54 -4.40
N TYR A 96 19.29 7.52 -5.40
CA TYR A 96 19.55 8.12 -6.70
C TYR A 96 19.61 9.65 -6.66
N ARG A 97 18.78 10.31 -5.84
CA ARG A 97 18.92 11.75 -5.58
C ARG A 97 20.31 12.09 -5.05
N THR A 98 20.84 11.28 -4.13
CA THR A 98 22.18 11.48 -3.59
C THR A 98 23.25 11.30 -4.67
N MET A 99 23.20 10.21 -5.45
CA MET A 99 24.13 9.99 -6.57
C MET A 99 24.08 11.12 -7.60
N TYR A 100 22.88 11.60 -7.95
CA TYR A 100 22.68 12.71 -8.88
C TYR A 100 23.39 13.99 -8.41
N LEU A 101 23.40 14.26 -7.11
CA LEU A 101 24.06 15.42 -6.52
C LEU A 101 25.57 15.25 -6.33
N MET A 102 26.10 14.03 -6.44
CA MET A 102 27.53 13.73 -6.26
C MET A 102 28.38 13.95 -7.51
N THR A 103 27.79 13.99 -8.70
CA THR A 103 28.53 14.12 -9.97
C THR A 103 28.14 15.38 -10.75
N TYR A 104 29.13 15.97 -11.43
CA TYR A 104 28.94 17.06 -12.41
C TYR A 104 28.88 16.54 -13.85
N ASN A 105 29.09 15.23 -14.08
CA ASN A 105 29.06 14.66 -15.42
C ASN A 105 27.61 14.59 -15.91
N MET A 106 27.27 15.43 -16.90
CA MET A 106 25.91 15.54 -17.42
C MET A 106 25.35 14.20 -17.93
N LYS A 107 26.16 13.38 -18.60
CA LYS A 107 25.69 12.08 -19.10
C LYS A 107 25.31 11.14 -17.95
N LEU A 108 26.05 11.17 -16.84
CA LEU A 108 25.69 10.37 -15.66
C LEU A 108 24.44 10.92 -14.98
N ARG A 109 24.34 12.25 -14.90
CA ARG A 109 23.17 12.93 -14.32
C ARG A 109 21.89 12.59 -15.08
N ASP A 110 21.92 12.58 -16.41
CA ASP A 110 20.75 12.24 -17.23
C ASP A 110 20.29 10.80 -16.95
N MET A 111 21.22 9.84 -16.92
CA MET A 111 20.91 8.43 -16.60
C MET A 111 20.35 8.27 -15.19
N ILE A 112 20.96 8.91 -14.18
CA ILE A 112 20.48 8.83 -12.79
C ILE A 112 19.12 9.52 -12.64
N PHE A 113 18.92 10.64 -13.34
CA PHE A 113 17.66 11.37 -13.29
C PHE A 113 16.51 10.53 -13.84
N GLU A 114 16.72 9.86 -14.97
CA GLU A 114 15.75 8.93 -15.57
C GLU A 114 15.37 7.82 -14.59
N ILE A 115 16.37 7.11 -14.04
CA ILE A 115 16.13 6.05 -13.04
C ILE A 115 15.36 6.61 -11.84
N MET A 116 15.82 7.70 -11.24
CA MET A 116 15.17 8.32 -10.08
C MET A 116 13.70 8.69 -10.34
N THR A 117 13.36 9.16 -11.56
CA THR A 117 11.98 9.49 -11.91
C THR A 117 11.12 8.27 -12.16
N ASP A 118 11.69 7.19 -12.71
CA ASP A 118 11.02 5.90 -12.87
C ASP A 118 10.69 5.32 -11.48
N GLU A 119 11.60 5.39 -10.51
CA GLU A 119 11.35 4.93 -9.11
C GLU A 119 10.27 5.76 -8.38
N MET A 120 10.21 7.07 -8.66
CA MET A 120 9.10 7.89 -8.17
C MET A 120 7.76 7.46 -8.77
N GLU A 121 7.74 7.10 -10.06
CA GLU A 121 6.55 6.57 -10.73
C GLU A 121 6.17 5.19 -10.17
N HIS A 122 7.14 4.32 -9.89
CA HIS A 122 6.96 3.01 -9.26
C HIS A 122 6.20 3.14 -7.94
N GLY A 123 6.58 4.09 -7.08
CA GLY A 123 5.85 4.40 -5.84
C GLY A 123 4.38 4.73 -6.08
N MET A 124 4.06 5.50 -7.12
CA MET A 124 2.67 5.83 -7.47
C MET A 124 1.89 4.60 -7.95
N ARG A 125 2.53 3.75 -8.76
CA ARG A 125 1.95 2.49 -9.25
C ARG A 125 1.66 1.51 -8.13
N LEU A 126 2.57 1.37 -7.18
CA LEU A 126 2.38 0.55 -5.98
C LEU A 126 1.23 1.08 -5.12
N ASN A 127 1.12 2.41 -4.96
CA ASN A 127 0.02 3.02 -4.24
C ASN A 127 -1.33 2.75 -4.93
N PHE A 128 -1.39 2.83 -6.27
CA PHE A 128 -2.57 2.42 -7.02
C PHE A 128 -2.93 0.94 -6.75
N CYS A 129 -1.95 0.03 -6.81
CA CYS A 129 -2.17 -1.38 -6.52
C CYS A 129 -2.72 -1.60 -5.10
N CYS A 130 -2.18 -0.87 -4.13
CA CYS A 130 -2.63 -0.89 -2.74
C CYS A 130 -4.10 -0.44 -2.62
N CYS A 131 -4.47 0.68 -3.25
CA CYS A 131 -5.86 1.16 -3.28
C CYS A 131 -6.81 0.13 -3.90
N MET A 132 -6.43 -0.49 -5.02
CA MET A 132 -7.25 -1.50 -5.70
C MET A 132 -7.51 -2.72 -4.82
N MET A 133 -6.56 -3.12 -3.97
CA MET A 133 -6.78 -4.18 -3.00
C MET A 133 -7.75 -3.78 -1.89
N MET A 134 -7.68 -2.53 -1.40
CA MET A 134 -8.59 -2.04 -0.35
C MET A 134 -10.04 -1.91 -0.82
N MET A 135 -10.25 -1.59 -2.10
CA MET A 135 -11.59 -1.46 -2.69
C MET A 135 -12.31 -2.79 -2.90
N LYS A 136 -11.62 -3.94 -2.83
CA LYS A 136 -12.21 -5.29 -2.98
C LYS A 136 -12.78 -5.89 -1.68
N LYS A 137 -12.98 -5.10 -0.61
CA LYS A 137 -13.72 -5.55 0.59
C LYS A 137 -15.18 -5.93 0.23
N PRO A 138 -15.77 -6.96 0.86
CA PRO A 138 -17.05 -7.52 0.43
C PRO A 138 -18.21 -6.52 0.60
N GLU A 139 -19.24 -6.68 -0.24
CA GLU A 139 -20.54 -6.02 -0.12
C GLU A 139 -21.04 -6.01 1.33
N MET A 140 -21.70 -4.91 1.73
CA MET A 140 -22.41 -4.85 3.00
C MET A 140 -23.32 -6.08 3.13
N PRO A 141 -23.42 -6.71 4.32
CA PRO A 141 -24.39 -7.77 4.51
C PRO A 141 -25.78 -7.25 4.10
N PRO A 142 -26.63 -8.09 3.48
CA PRO A 142 -27.98 -7.67 3.10
C PRO A 142 -28.68 -7.04 4.30
N PRO A 143 -29.50 -5.99 4.08
CA PRO A 143 -30.18 -5.32 5.18
C PRO A 143 -30.89 -6.37 6.03
N MET A 144 -30.69 -6.30 7.35
CA MET A 144 -31.35 -7.21 8.27
C MET A 144 -32.86 -7.22 7.97
N PRO A 145 -33.52 -8.39 7.97
CA PRO A 145 -34.96 -8.44 7.83
C PRO A 145 -35.60 -7.49 8.86
N PRO A 146 -36.73 -6.84 8.52
CA PRO A 146 -37.37 -5.90 9.42
C PRO A 146 -37.56 -6.55 10.78
N MET A 147 -37.08 -5.88 11.83
CA MET A 147 -37.23 -6.39 13.19
C MET A 147 -38.72 -6.61 13.46
N PRO A 148 -39.11 -7.72 14.13
CA PRO A 148 -40.48 -7.88 14.57
C PRO A 148 -40.88 -6.68 15.44
N PRO A 149 -42.16 -6.27 15.42
CA PRO A 149 -42.62 -5.13 16.22
C PRO A 149 -42.20 -5.34 17.67
N MET A 150 -41.51 -4.34 18.24
CA MET A 150 -41.16 -4.37 19.65
C MET A 150 -42.45 -4.51 20.48
N PRO A 151 -42.45 -5.34 21.54
CA PRO A 151 -43.58 -5.37 22.46
C PRO A 151 -43.80 -3.95 23.03
N PRO A 152 -45.06 -3.56 23.29
CA PRO A 152 -45.34 -2.26 23.86
C PRO A 152 -44.57 -2.10 25.18
N PRO A 153 -44.03 -0.89 25.46
CA PRO A 153 -43.38 -0.65 26.73
C PRO A 153 -44.36 -0.94 27.88
N PRO A 154 -43.86 -1.39 29.05
CA PRO A 154 -44.71 -1.62 30.21
C PRO A 154 -45.49 -0.34 30.53
N MET A 155 -46.79 -0.49 30.80
CA MET A 155 -47.62 0.67 31.15
C MET A 155 -47.04 1.34 32.41
N PRO A 156 -46.98 2.67 32.45
CA PRO A 156 -46.63 3.38 33.68
C PRO A 156 -47.62 3.00 34.80
N PRO A 157 -47.18 2.98 36.08
CA PRO A 157 -48.07 2.68 37.18
C PRO A 157 -49.25 3.64 37.18
N MET A 158 -50.47 3.10 37.35
CA MET A 158 -51.67 3.92 37.41
C MET A 158 -51.57 4.92 38.57
N PRO A 159 -51.98 6.18 38.37
CA PRO A 159 -52.08 7.12 39.47
C PRO A 159 -53.07 6.60 40.53
N PRO A 160 -52.87 6.93 41.82
CA PRO A 160 -53.75 6.49 42.88
C PRO A 160 -55.18 6.95 42.60
N MET A 161 -56.15 6.06 42.83
CA MET A 161 -57.56 6.40 42.65
C MET A 161 -57.96 7.53 43.61
N PRO A 162 -58.77 8.51 43.17
CA PRO A 162 -59.32 9.51 44.06
C PRO A 162 -60.21 8.84 45.13
N PRO A 163 -60.31 9.42 46.33
CA PRO A 163 -61.13 8.85 47.41
C PRO A 163 -62.59 8.75 46.97
N MET A 164 -63.23 7.62 47.30
CA MET A 164 -64.64 7.43 47.00
C MET A 164 -65.50 8.47 47.73
N PRO A 165 -66.55 9.01 47.09
CA PRO A 165 -67.51 9.86 47.77
C PRO A 165 -68.23 9.07 48.88
N PRO A 166 -68.63 9.73 49.98
CA PRO A 166 -69.34 9.07 51.07
C PRO A 166 -70.69 8.50 50.58
N PRO A 167 -71.15 7.37 51.14
CA PRO A 167 -72.42 6.77 50.76
C PRO A 167 -73.60 7.72 51.07
N PRO A 168 -74.65 7.72 50.23
CA PRO A 168 -75.84 8.52 50.49
C PRO A 168 -76.54 8.06 51.77
N PHE A 169 -77.04 9.02 52.55
CA PHE A 169 -77.78 8.74 53.79
C PHE A 169 -79.02 7.87 53.50
N PRO A 170 -79.29 6.85 54.34
CA PRO A 170 -80.48 6.01 54.19
C PRO A 170 -81.75 6.86 54.31
N LYS A 171 -82.68 6.69 53.36
CA LYS A 171 -83.98 7.36 53.39
C LYS A 171 -84.83 6.78 54.53
N PRO A 172 -85.57 7.61 55.29
CA PRO A 172 -86.45 7.11 56.34
C PRO A 172 -87.55 6.20 55.75
N PRO A 173 -87.94 5.12 56.45
CA PRO A 173 -89.00 4.22 55.98
C PRO A 173 -90.34 4.96 55.86
N LYS A 174 -91.04 4.70 54.76
CA LYS A 174 -92.40 5.18 54.53
C LYS A 174 -93.40 4.23 55.18
N GLY A 175 -94.25 4.78 56.05
CA GLY A 175 -95.58 4.32 56.48
C GLY A 175 -95.84 2.82 56.58
#